data_AF-A0AAV0Q2E1-F1
#
_entry.id   AF-A0AAV0Q2E1-F1
#
_cell.length_a   1.000
_cell.length_b   1.000
_cell.length_c   1.000
_cell.angle_alpha   90.00
_cell.angle_beta   90.00
_cell.angle_gamma   90.00
#
_symmetry.space_group_name_H-M   'P 1'
#
loop_
_entity.id
_entity.type
_entity.pdbx_description
1 polymer ?
#
loop_
_entity_poly.entity_id
_entity_poly.type
_entity_poly.pdbx_seq_one_letter_code
_entity_poly.pdbx_strand_id
1 'polypeptide(L)'
;MGRRDIVIALRGTSTCLEWAENMRAGLVPMDDEDSPQAQNQAKVECGFQSLYKTEGAHVASLAQSVVQEIKRLMEQYKGETLSITVTGHSLGAALSLLVADELSACSPDVPPVAVFSFGSPRVGNRAFGNRLKGKNVKVLRIVNNQDVITKVPGLPMVEDDSHPLAYSHVGTELRVDTRMSPYLKPNADVACCHDLEAYLHLVDGFLASNCPFRSNAKRSLVKLLSEQRGNVKQLYTSKAQALSLKFERQGLAPTGCLPSPSSS
;
A
#
# COMPACT_ATOMS: atom_id res chain seq x y z
N MET A 1 -17.22 13.53 -2.17
CA MET A 1 -15.86 13.94 -1.72
C MET A 1 -15.74 15.44 -1.42
N GLY A 2 -16.72 16.31 -1.69
CA GLY A 2 -16.68 17.73 -1.27
C GLY A 2 -15.61 18.60 -1.94
N ARG A 3 -14.72 17.99 -2.74
CA ARG A 3 -13.62 18.57 -3.52
C ARG A 3 -13.30 17.63 -4.68
N ARG A 4 -12.52 18.10 -5.65
CA ARG A 4 -12.01 17.29 -6.77
C ARG A 4 -10.75 16.55 -6.32
N ASP A 5 -10.82 15.23 -6.26
CA ASP A 5 -9.68 14.40 -5.87
C ASP A 5 -9.04 13.78 -7.11
N ILE A 6 -7.73 14.00 -7.26
CA ILE A 6 -6.91 13.37 -8.29
C ILE A 6 -6.27 12.13 -7.66
N VAL A 7 -6.59 10.95 -8.22
CA VAL A 7 -6.09 9.68 -7.68
C VAL A 7 -4.97 9.14 -8.56
N ILE A 8 -3.82 8.83 -7.95
CA ILE A 8 -2.70 8.15 -8.57
C ILE A 8 -2.59 6.76 -7.95
N ALA A 9 -2.88 5.72 -8.74
CA ALA A 9 -2.80 4.33 -8.32
C ALA A 9 -1.59 3.65 -8.98
N LEU A 10 -0.61 3.26 -8.17
CA LEU A 10 0.62 2.63 -8.64
C LEU A 10 0.56 1.11 -8.45
N ARG A 11 0.89 0.40 -9.53
CA ARG A 11 0.92 -1.06 -9.57
C ARG A 11 2.12 -1.59 -8.76
N GLY A 12 1.89 -2.63 -7.97
CA GLY A 12 2.96 -3.44 -7.37
C GLY A 12 3.49 -4.52 -8.31
N THR A 13 4.39 -5.37 -7.83
CA THR A 13 4.85 -6.55 -8.57
C THR A 13 3.89 -7.73 -8.37
N SER A 14 3.88 -8.65 -9.33
CA SER A 14 3.15 -9.93 -9.19
C SER A 14 3.94 -10.97 -8.39
N THR A 15 5.26 -10.82 -8.26
CA THR A 15 6.18 -11.72 -7.56
C THR A 15 6.91 -11.01 -6.41
N CYS A 16 6.15 -10.41 -5.49
CA CYS A 16 6.68 -9.56 -4.43
C CYS A 16 7.75 -10.21 -3.54
N LEU A 17 7.64 -11.52 -3.27
CA LEU A 17 8.60 -12.24 -2.42
C LEU A 17 9.97 -12.34 -3.07
N GLU A 18 10.01 -12.78 -4.33
CA GLU A 18 11.25 -12.80 -5.12
C GLU A 18 11.84 -11.39 -5.23
N TRP A 19 10.99 -10.38 -5.40
CA TRP A 19 11.45 -9.00 -5.44
C TRP A 19 12.10 -8.55 -4.12
N ALA A 20 11.49 -8.88 -2.97
CA ALA A 20 12.04 -8.56 -1.66
C ALA A 20 13.34 -9.30 -1.34
N GLU A 21 13.50 -10.53 -1.84
CA GLU A 21 14.76 -11.29 -1.75
C GLU A 21 15.86 -10.68 -2.64
N ASN A 22 15.49 -10.20 -3.82
CA ASN A 22 16.41 -9.58 -4.77
C ASN A 22 16.71 -8.11 -4.48
N MET A 23 16.03 -7.50 -3.50
CA MET A 23 16.30 -6.13 -3.09
C MET A 23 17.75 -5.97 -2.64
N ARG A 24 18.48 -5.10 -3.34
CA ARG A 24 19.80 -4.67 -2.89
C ARG A 24 19.61 -3.59 -1.83
N ALA A 25 19.79 -3.90 -0.56
CA ALA A 25 19.67 -2.92 0.51
C ALA A 25 20.75 -1.84 0.40
N GLY A 26 20.47 -0.77 -0.35
CA GLY A 26 21.38 0.36 -0.57
C GLY A 26 20.63 1.67 -0.51
N LEU A 27 20.91 2.49 0.50
CA LEU A 27 20.37 3.85 0.59
C LEU A 27 21.23 4.81 -0.23
N VAL A 28 20.56 5.58 -1.09
CA VAL A 28 21.16 6.60 -1.96
C VAL A 28 20.55 7.96 -1.64
N PRO A 29 21.33 9.05 -1.74
CA PRO A 29 20.85 10.40 -1.45
C PRO A 29 19.79 10.86 -2.46
N MET A 30 18.85 11.67 -1.98
CA MET A 30 17.92 12.42 -2.83
C MET A 30 18.60 13.71 -3.32
N ASP A 31 18.36 14.10 -4.58
CA ASP A 31 19.13 15.11 -5.33
C ASP A 31 19.02 16.57 -4.82
N ASP A 32 18.21 16.84 -3.78
CA ASP A 32 17.83 18.22 -3.40
C ASP A 32 18.45 18.74 -2.08
N GLU A 33 19.42 18.04 -1.49
CA GLU A 33 19.95 18.44 -0.17
C GLU A 33 21.45 18.76 -0.24
N ASP A 34 21.77 20.03 -0.44
CA ASP A 34 23.04 20.67 -0.03
C ASP A 34 23.09 20.78 1.51
N SER A 35 22.83 19.67 2.22
CA SER A 35 22.96 19.62 3.67
C SER A 35 24.43 19.31 3.99
N PRO A 36 25.18 20.22 4.62
CA PRO A 36 26.59 20.01 4.94
C PRO A 36 26.83 18.89 5.97
N GLN A 37 25.77 18.28 6.50
CA GLN A 37 25.82 17.19 7.47
C GLN A 37 25.16 15.93 6.87
N ALA A 38 26.00 14.99 6.43
CA ALA A 38 25.59 13.71 5.83
C ALA A 38 24.62 12.87 6.69
N GLN A 39 24.51 13.16 8.00
CA GLN A 39 23.60 12.49 8.94
C GLN A 39 22.13 12.92 8.79
N ASN A 40 21.86 14.12 8.27
CA ASN A 40 20.50 14.64 8.07
C ASN A 40 20.01 14.56 6.63
N GLN A 41 20.83 14.03 5.72
CA GLN A 41 20.47 13.90 4.31
C GLN A 41 19.37 12.86 4.11
N ALA A 42 18.31 13.23 3.39
CA ALA A 42 17.26 12.32 2.99
C ALA A 42 17.82 11.27 2.02
N LYS A 43 17.62 9.99 2.33
CA LYS A 43 18.05 8.87 1.51
C LYS A 43 16.92 7.89 1.29
N VAL A 44 16.88 7.30 0.11
CA VAL A 44 15.89 6.30 -0.31
C VAL A 44 16.58 5.06 -0.84
N GLU A 45 15.87 3.94 -0.89
CA GLU A 45 16.38 2.69 -1.45
C GLU A 45 16.66 2.86 -2.95
N CYS A 46 17.82 2.37 -3.39
CA CYS A 46 18.33 2.60 -4.74
C CYS A 46 17.49 1.92 -5.82
N GLY A 47 16.93 0.74 -5.56
CA GLY A 47 16.01 0.06 -6.47
C GLY A 47 14.74 0.86 -6.71
N PHE A 48 14.09 1.37 -5.65
CA PHE A 48 12.92 2.23 -5.78
C PHE A 48 13.22 3.53 -6.51
N GLN A 49 14.32 4.21 -6.16
CA GLN A 49 14.71 5.46 -6.85
C GLN A 49 15.00 5.20 -8.32
N SER A 50 15.70 4.11 -8.63
CA SER A 50 16.03 3.72 -10.00
C SER A 50 14.75 3.45 -10.81
N LEU A 51 13.83 2.64 -10.28
CA LEU A 51 12.53 2.40 -10.92
C LEU A 51 11.70 3.66 -11.13
N TYR A 52 11.82 4.62 -10.21
CA TYR A 52 11.08 5.88 -10.26
C TYR A 52 11.64 6.88 -11.29
N LYS A 53 12.97 6.97 -11.38
CA LYS A 53 13.67 8.01 -12.17
C LYS A 53 14.19 7.51 -13.53
N THR A 54 14.30 6.20 -13.75
CA THR A 54 14.85 5.68 -15.02
C THR A 54 13.90 5.96 -16.19
N GLU A 55 14.44 6.56 -17.23
CA GLU A 55 13.77 6.77 -18.52
C GLU A 55 14.03 5.57 -19.45
N GLY A 56 13.05 5.24 -20.29
CA GLY A 56 13.25 4.34 -21.42
C GLY A 56 13.70 5.12 -22.65
N ALA A 57 14.23 4.42 -23.66
CA ALA A 57 14.71 5.05 -24.90
C ALA A 57 13.70 5.99 -25.58
N HIS A 58 12.41 5.72 -25.42
CA HIS A 58 11.30 6.51 -25.98
C HIS A 58 10.17 6.74 -24.97
N VAL A 59 10.42 6.53 -23.68
CA VAL A 59 9.40 6.61 -22.62
C VAL A 59 9.95 7.41 -21.46
N ALA A 60 9.26 8.49 -21.10
CA ALA A 60 9.60 9.30 -19.95
C ALA A 60 9.59 8.46 -18.66
N SER A 61 10.37 8.87 -17.67
CA SER A 61 10.37 8.22 -16.36
C SER A 61 8.99 8.34 -15.68
N LEU A 62 8.75 7.49 -14.68
CA LEU A 62 7.53 7.60 -13.87
C LEU A 62 7.44 8.98 -13.21
N ALA A 63 8.57 9.49 -12.70
CA ALA A 63 8.66 10.82 -12.11
C ALA A 63 8.17 11.92 -13.08
N GLN A 64 8.73 11.96 -14.30
CA GLN A 64 8.35 12.95 -15.30
C GLN A 64 6.89 12.83 -15.72
N SER A 65 6.43 11.62 -15.99
CA SER A 65 5.07 11.36 -16.47
C SER A 65 4.02 11.82 -15.46
N VAL A 66 4.23 11.51 -14.17
CA VAL A 66 3.30 11.88 -13.10
C VAL A 66 3.30 13.39 -12.86
N VAL A 67 4.47 14.03 -12.84
CA VAL A 67 4.54 15.49 -12.66
C VAL A 67 3.88 16.23 -13.82
N GLN A 68 4.13 15.81 -15.05
CA GLN A 68 3.50 16.41 -16.24
C GLN A 68 1.98 16.31 -16.19
N GLU A 69 1.46 15.12 -15.86
CA GLU A 69 0.02 14.91 -15.80
C GLU A 69 -0.64 15.67 -14.65
N ILE A 70 0.00 15.74 -13.48
CA ILE A 70 -0.52 16.54 -12.36
C ILE A 70 -0.56 18.03 -12.71
N LYS A 71 0.47 18.57 -13.36
CA LYS A 71 0.46 19.97 -13.82
C LYS A 71 -0.68 20.22 -14.81
N ARG A 72 -0.90 19.29 -15.75
CA ARG A 72 -2.00 19.38 -16.72
C ARG A 72 -3.37 19.37 -16.03
N LEU A 73 -3.58 18.48 -15.06
CA LEU A 73 -4.84 18.37 -14.32
C LEU A 73 -5.07 19.59 -13.41
N MET A 74 -4.02 20.12 -12.77
CA MET A 74 -4.11 21.33 -11.95
C MET A 74 -4.57 22.54 -12.78
N GLU A 75 -4.07 22.69 -14.00
CA GLU A 75 -4.52 23.76 -14.89
C GLU A 75 -5.94 23.50 -15.41
N GLN A 76 -6.26 22.25 -15.77
CA GLN A 76 -7.59 21.88 -16.26
C GLN A 76 -8.70 22.19 -15.23
N TYR A 77 -8.43 21.97 -13.95
CA TYR A 77 -9.40 22.17 -12.86
C TYR A 77 -9.09 23.40 -12.01
N LYS A 78 -8.41 24.39 -12.60
CA LYS A 78 -8.08 25.65 -11.94
C LYS A 78 -9.34 26.36 -11.45
N GLY A 79 -9.30 26.83 -10.20
CA GLY A 79 -10.45 27.43 -9.53
C GLY A 79 -11.33 26.46 -8.74
N GLU A 80 -11.15 25.14 -8.91
CA GLU A 80 -11.73 24.15 -8.01
C GLU A 80 -10.85 23.90 -6.79
N THR A 81 -11.45 23.45 -5.68
CA THR A 81 -10.69 22.91 -4.55
C THR A 81 -10.20 21.51 -4.92
N LEU A 82 -8.88 21.34 -5.03
CA LEU A 82 -8.23 20.08 -5.40
C LEU A 82 -7.67 19.33 -4.18
N SER A 83 -7.51 18.02 -4.33
CA SER A 83 -6.61 17.19 -3.53
C SER A 83 -5.95 16.12 -4.38
N ILE A 84 -4.84 15.56 -3.89
CA ILE A 84 -4.15 14.46 -4.54
C ILE A 84 -4.11 13.28 -3.56
N THR A 85 -4.59 12.13 -4.01
CA THR A 85 -4.49 10.86 -3.29
C THR A 85 -3.59 9.90 -4.06
N VAL A 86 -2.48 9.50 -3.46
CA VAL A 86 -1.57 8.50 -4.02
C VAL A 86 -1.78 7.19 -3.29
N THR A 87 -1.90 6.09 -4.02
CA THR A 87 -2.10 4.77 -3.42
C THR A 87 -1.33 3.70 -4.18
N GLY A 88 -0.96 2.67 -3.46
CA GLY A 88 -0.31 1.51 -4.04
C GLY A 88 -0.19 0.37 -3.05
N HIS A 89 0.11 -0.80 -3.60
CA HIS A 89 0.35 -2.02 -2.86
C HIS A 89 1.77 -2.52 -3.11
N SER A 90 2.45 -3.03 -2.08
CA SER A 90 3.82 -3.58 -2.19
C SER A 90 4.81 -2.58 -2.82
N LEU A 91 5.48 -2.93 -3.92
CA LEU A 91 6.31 -1.99 -4.70
C LEU A 91 5.57 -0.70 -5.06
N GLY A 92 4.30 -0.78 -5.45
CA GLY A 92 3.50 0.40 -5.79
C GLY A 92 3.29 1.31 -4.57
N ALA A 93 3.24 0.75 -3.37
CA ALA A 93 3.15 1.49 -2.12
C ALA A 93 4.46 2.23 -1.81
N ALA A 94 5.61 1.63 -2.15
CA ALA A 94 6.91 2.27 -2.04
C ALA A 94 7.06 3.44 -3.02
N LEU A 95 6.73 3.21 -4.29
CA LEU A 95 6.74 4.24 -5.33
C LEU A 95 5.76 5.39 -5.02
N SER A 96 4.66 5.11 -4.30
CA SER A 96 3.70 6.15 -3.89
C SER A 96 4.32 7.20 -2.98
N LEU A 97 5.28 6.82 -2.13
CA LEU A 97 6.01 7.77 -1.29
C LEU A 97 6.96 8.65 -2.10
N LEU A 98 7.64 8.09 -3.11
CA LEU A 98 8.51 8.85 -4.01
C LEU A 98 7.71 9.84 -4.87
N VAL A 99 6.57 9.39 -5.42
CA VAL A 99 5.64 10.27 -6.15
C VAL A 99 5.16 11.41 -5.25
N ALA A 100 4.77 11.13 -4.01
CA ALA A 100 4.31 12.17 -3.11
C ALA A 100 5.41 13.20 -2.75
N ASP A 101 6.68 12.77 -2.62
CA ASP A 101 7.81 13.68 -2.41
C ASP A 101 8.03 14.64 -3.58
N GLU A 102 7.94 14.12 -4.81
CA GLU A 102 8.13 14.89 -6.04
C GLU A 102 6.99 15.87 -6.27
N LEU A 103 5.74 15.40 -6.13
CA LEU A 103 4.55 16.24 -6.33
C LEU A 103 4.51 17.39 -5.34
N SER A 104 4.88 17.14 -4.08
CA SER A 104 4.91 18.18 -3.06
C SER A 104 5.99 19.25 -3.28
N ALA A 105 6.88 19.06 -4.27
CA ALA A 105 7.87 20.05 -4.69
C ALA A 105 7.62 20.60 -6.12
N CYS A 106 6.62 20.10 -6.86
CA CYS A 106 6.49 20.42 -8.28
C CYS A 106 5.87 21.80 -8.58
N SER A 107 5.23 22.43 -7.59
CA SER A 107 4.61 23.74 -7.66
C SER A 107 4.40 24.33 -6.25
N PRO A 108 4.49 25.65 -6.05
CA PRO A 108 4.13 26.31 -4.78
C PRO A 108 2.66 26.08 -4.38
N ASP A 109 1.77 25.99 -5.36
CA ASP A 109 0.32 25.86 -5.16
C ASP A 109 -0.17 24.40 -5.28
N VAL A 110 0.68 23.44 -4.90
CA VAL A 110 0.30 22.02 -4.95
C VAL A 110 -0.86 21.74 -4.00
N PRO A 111 -1.91 21.01 -4.45
CA PRO A 111 -3.00 20.60 -3.57
C PRO A 111 -2.51 19.71 -2.43
N PRO A 112 -3.27 19.58 -1.32
CA PRO A 112 -2.94 18.64 -0.26
C PRO A 112 -2.74 17.22 -0.78
N VAL A 113 -1.60 16.62 -0.44
CA VAL A 113 -1.22 15.25 -0.86
C VAL A 113 -1.41 14.28 0.30
N ALA A 114 -2.17 13.21 0.04
CA ALA A 114 -2.34 12.08 0.96
C ALA A 114 -1.88 10.78 0.30
N VAL A 115 -1.19 9.93 1.07
CA VAL A 115 -0.76 8.61 0.65
C VAL A 115 -1.48 7.55 1.48
N PHE A 116 -2.14 6.61 0.80
CA PHE A 116 -2.67 5.39 1.40
C PHE A 116 -1.88 4.20 0.86
N SER A 117 -1.07 3.59 1.71
CA SER A 117 -0.14 2.55 1.30
C SER A 117 -0.53 1.21 1.92
N PHE A 118 -0.54 0.14 1.13
CA PHE A 118 -0.86 -1.22 1.58
C PHE A 118 0.36 -2.11 1.43
N GLY A 119 0.76 -2.82 2.49
CA GLY A 119 1.89 -3.75 2.41
C GLY A 119 3.21 -3.09 2.01
N SER A 120 3.41 -1.81 2.38
CA SER A 120 4.59 -1.06 1.94
C SER A 120 5.87 -1.51 2.65
N PRO A 121 6.95 -1.83 1.93
CA PRO A 121 8.27 -1.99 2.51
C PRO A 121 8.82 -0.64 3.03
N ARG A 122 9.95 -0.65 3.74
CA ARG A 122 10.66 0.59 4.11
C ARG A 122 11.30 1.20 2.87
N VAL A 123 11.09 2.48 2.65
CA VAL A 123 11.51 3.16 1.41
C VAL A 123 12.79 3.97 1.59
N GLY A 124 13.03 4.49 2.78
CA GLY A 124 14.16 5.40 3.01
C GLY A 124 14.50 5.51 4.48
N ASN A 125 15.41 6.43 4.80
CA ASN A 125 15.82 6.71 6.16
C ASN A 125 14.83 7.65 6.87
N ARG A 126 15.08 7.91 8.16
CA ARG A 126 14.28 8.83 8.98
C ARG A 126 14.24 10.25 8.40
N ALA A 127 15.33 10.72 7.80
CA ALA A 127 15.39 12.04 7.16
C ALA A 127 14.41 12.14 5.98
N PHE A 128 14.24 11.08 5.17
CA PHE A 128 13.22 11.02 4.12
C PHE A 128 11.79 11.12 4.69
N GLY A 129 11.51 10.42 5.79
CA GLY A 129 10.22 10.54 6.47
C GLY A 129 9.94 11.95 7.01
N ASN A 130 10.96 12.60 7.58
CA ASN A 130 10.88 13.99 8.05
C ASN A 130 10.68 14.97 6.89
N ARG A 131 11.34 14.75 5.76
CA ARG A 131 11.17 15.55 4.54
C ARG A 131 9.72 15.55 4.06
N LEU A 132 9.11 14.36 3.93
CA LEU A 132 7.69 14.23 3.55
C LEU A 132 6.76 14.93 4.54
N LYS A 133 7.03 14.79 5.84
CA LYS A 133 6.27 15.50 6.89
C LYS A 133 6.42 17.02 6.79
N GLY A 134 7.62 17.51 6.52
CA GLY A 134 7.93 18.93 6.31
C GLY A 134 7.21 19.52 5.10
N LYS A 135 7.06 18.73 4.03
CA LYS A 135 6.27 19.05 2.84
C LYS A 135 4.74 18.87 3.03
N ASN A 136 4.29 18.68 4.27
CA ASN A 136 2.89 18.47 4.64
C ASN A 136 2.18 17.28 3.94
N VAL A 137 2.94 16.29 3.47
CA VAL A 137 2.37 15.04 2.95
C VAL A 137 1.81 14.22 4.10
N LYS A 138 0.55 13.79 3.98
CA LYS A 138 -0.07 12.88 4.96
C LYS A 138 0.07 11.45 4.48
N VAL A 139 0.61 10.57 5.32
CA VAL A 139 0.83 9.17 4.95
C VAL A 139 0.13 8.27 5.96
N LEU A 140 -0.80 7.45 5.48
CA LEU A 140 -1.40 6.34 6.22
C LEU A 140 -0.89 5.02 5.61
N ARG A 141 -0.23 4.22 6.44
CA ARG A 141 0.30 2.91 6.05
C ARG A 141 -0.51 1.81 6.68
N ILE A 142 -1.21 1.06 5.85
CA ILE A 142 -1.96 -0.13 6.24
C ILE A 142 -0.99 -1.30 6.23
N VAL A 143 -0.84 -1.94 7.39
CA VAL A 143 0.14 -2.99 7.66
C VAL A 143 -0.56 -4.22 8.19
N ASN A 144 -0.36 -5.36 7.54
CA ASN A 144 -0.79 -6.64 8.06
C ASN A 144 0.32 -7.21 8.95
N ASN A 145 0.00 -7.51 10.21
CA ASN A 145 0.98 -7.98 11.19
C ASN A 145 1.71 -9.28 10.76
N GLN A 146 1.06 -10.11 9.95
CA GLN A 146 1.61 -11.36 9.41
C GLN A 146 2.40 -11.17 8.11
N ASP A 147 2.40 -9.97 7.54
CA ASP A 147 3.14 -9.66 6.32
C ASP A 147 4.59 -9.29 6.67
N VAL A 148 5.55 -10.03 6.10
CA VAL A 148 6.98 -9.80 6.32
C VAL A 148 7.53 -8.72 5.38
N ILE A 149 6.87 -8.44 4.26
CA ILE A 149 7.31 -7.42 3.29
C ILE A 149 7.31 -6.04 3.93
N THR A 150 6.38 -5.77 4.83
CA THR A 150 6.35 -4.50 5.57
C THR A 150 7.48 -4.35 6.57
N LYS A 151 8.33 -5.37 6.76
CA LYS A 151 9.46 -5.36 7.70
C LYS A 151 10.81 -5.30 7.00
N VAL A 152 10.83 -5.29 5.67
CA VAL A 152 12.07 -5.16 4.88
C VAL A 152 12.18 -3.79 4.22
N PRO A 153 13.38 -3.34 3.84
CA PRO A 153 14.70 -3.87 4.21
C PRO A 153 15.03 -3.64 5.70
N GLY A 154 15.85 -4.53 6.28
CA GLY A 154 16.30 -4.51 7.68
C GLY A 154 15.75 -5.67 8.52
N LEU A 155 16.63 -6.38 9.24
CA LEU A 155 16.27 -7.43 10.20
C LEU A 155 15.71 -6.82 11.50
N PRO A 156 14.82 -7.51 12.25
CA PRO A 156 14.30 -7.05 13.54
C PRO A 156 15.36 -6.85 14.63
N MET A 157 16.63 -7.17 14.36
CA MET A 157 17.75 -7.14 15.31
C MET A 157 18.59 -5.87 15.23
N VAL A 158 18.27 -4.94 14.33
CA VAL A 158 18.92 -3.62 14.24
C VAL A 158 17.85 -2.53 14.16
N GLU A 159 17.02 -2.45 15.19
CA GLU A 159 16.16 -1.28 15.45
C GLU A 159 16.95 -0.22 16.23
N ASP A 160 18.20 0.03 15.82
CA ASP A 160 18.89 1.21 16.31
C ASP A 160 18.44 2.41 15.47
N ASP A 161 17.27 2.96 15.84
CA ASP A 161 16.69 4.18 15.30
C ASP A 161 17.62 5.41 15.41
N SER A 162 18.75 5.27 16.14
CA SER A 162 19.77 6.31 16.25
C SER A 162 20.76 6.30 15.08
N HIS A 163 20.81 5.24 14.26
CA HIS A 163 21.72 5.19 13.13
C HIS A 163 21.13 5.90 11.89
N PRO A 164 21.71 7.01 11.40
CA PRO A 164 21.16 7.83 10.31
C PRO A 164 21.10 7.12 8.94
N LEU A 165 21.71 5.93 8.83
CA LEU A 165 21.68 5.06 7.65
C LEU A 165 20.69 3.88 7.81
N ALA A 166 19.91 3.82 8.89
CA ALA A 166 18.87 2.81 9.05
C ALA A 166 17.62 3.17 8.25
N TYR A 167 16.98 2.15 7.68
CA TYR A 167 15.66 2.29 7.07
C TYR A 167 14.61 2.56 8.13
N SER A 168 13.68 3.47 7.84
CA SER A 168 12.59 3.83 8.73
C SER A 168 11.26 3.84 7.98
N HIS A 169 10.16 3.63 8.72
CA HIS A 169 8.83 3.77 8.17
C HIS A 169 8.43 5.24 8.07
N VAL A 170 7.64 5.57 7.06
CA VAL A 170 7.06 6.90 6.87
C VAL A 170 5.57 6.86 7.16
N GLY A 171 5.09 7.85 7.92
CA GLY A 171 3.66 8.05 8.18
C GLY A 171 3.12 7.36 9.41
N THR A 172 1.78 7.39 9.53
CA THR A 172 1.04 6.75 10.61
C THR A 172 0.66 5.33 10.21
N GLU A 173 0.84 4.37 11.12
CA GLU A 173 0.49 2.97 10.89
C GLU A 173 -0.97 2.68 11.27
N LEU A 174 -1.71 2.06 10.36
CA LEU A 174 -2.95 1.34 10.64
C LEU A 174 -2.64 -0.16 10.59
N ARG A 175 -2.51 -0.77 11.77
CA ARG A 175 -2.20 -2.20 11.89
C ARG A 175 -3.48 -3.04 11.80
N VAL A 176 -3.49 -3.97 10.86
CA VAL A 176 -4.48 -5.05 10.75
C VAL A 176 -3.79 -6.41 10.95
N ASP A 177 -4.55 -7.47 11.19
CA ASP A 177 -3.98 -8.80 11.41
C ASP A 177 -4.86 -9.90 10.79
N THR A 178 -4.28 -10.68 9.87
CA THR A 178 -4.93 -11.86 9.25
C THR A 178 -5.66 -12.72 10.27
N ARG A 179 -5.07 -12.92 11.46
CA ARG A 179 -5.60 -13.80 12.51
C ARG A 179 -6.92 -13.31 13.11
N MET A 180 -7.23 -12.02 12.99
CA MET A 180 -8.48 -11.44 13.49
C MET A 180 -9.67 -11.79 12.60
N SER A 181 -9.44 -12.09 11.31
CA SER A 181 -10.49 -12.47 10.39
C SER A 181 -10.98 -13.90 10.67
N PRO A 182 -12.28 -14.13 10.87
CA PRO A 182 -12.81 -15.48 10.99
C PRO A 182 -12.74 -16.25 9.65
N TYR A 183 -12.55 -15.55 8.53
CA TYR A 183 -12.58 -16.09 7.17
C TYR A 183 -11.21 -16.54 6.65
N LEU A 184 -10.13 -15.84 7.05
CA LEU A 184 -8.76 -16.13 6.61
C LEU A 184 -8.10 -17.19 7.49
N LYS A 185 -7.16 -17.96 6.93
CA LYS A 185 -6.39 -18.94 7.68
C LYS A 185 -5.41 -18.22 8.64
N PRO A 186 -5.36 -18.59 9.94
CA PRO A 186 -4.45 -17.95 10.90
C PRO A 186 -2.98 -18.29 10.61
N ASN A 187 -2.71 -19.39 9.89
CA ASN A 187 -1.41 -19.85 9.43
C ASN A 187 -1.25 -19.69 7.91
N ALA A 188 -1.89 -18.67 7.33
CA ALA A 188 -1.72 -18.33 5.93
C ALA A 188 -0.23 -18.09 5.62
N ASP A 189 0.19 -18.49 4.43
CA ASP A 189 1.55 -18.22 3.99
C ASP A 189 1.80 -16.71 3.78
N VAL A 190 3.07 -16.35 3.60
CA VAL A 190 3.47 -14.96 3.47
C VAL A 190 2.84 -14.28 2.26
N ALA A 191 2.73 -14.98 1.12
CA ALA A 191 2.12 -14.44 -0.10
C ALA A 191 0.65 -14.10 0.13
N CYS A 192 -0.07 -14.97 0.81
CA CYS A 192 -1.45 -14.79 1.25
C CYS A 192 -1.62 -13.60 2.21
N CYS A 193 -0.69 -13.41 3.15
CA CYS A 193 -0.72 -12.28 4.09
C CYS A 193 -0.35 -10.95 3.41
N HIS A 194 0.45 -11.02 2.35
CA HIS A 194 0.86 -9.88 1.53
C HIS A 194 -0.14 -9.59 0.39
N ASP A 195 -1.23 -10.34 0.25
CA ASP A 195 -2.18 -10.11 -0.84
C ASP A 195 -3.08 -8.88 -0.59
N LEU A 196 -3.28 -8.05 -1.62
CA LEU A 196 -4.06 -6.82 -1.50
C LEU A 196 -5.53 -7.08 -1.14
N GLU A 197 -6.15 -8.15 -1.62
CA GLU A 197 -7.53 -8.48 -1.23
C GLU A 197 -7.60 -8.90 0.24
N ALA A 198 -6.58 -9.59 0.76
CA ALA A 198 -6.49 -9.87 2.19
C ALA A 198 -6.40 -8.56 3.01
N TYR A 199 -5.55 -7.62 2.59
CA TYR A 199 -5.46 -6.29 3.21
C TYR A 199 -6.81 -5.57 3.23
N LEU A 200 -7.48 -5.51 2.09
CA LEU A 200 -8.71 -4.76 1.97
C LEU A 200 -9.90 -5.44 2.66
N HIS A 201 -9.90 -6.78 2.73
CA HIS A 201 -10.82 -7.55 3.58
C HIS A 201 -10.62 -7.23 5.06
N LEU A 202 -9.35 -7.18 5.49
CA LEU A 202 -9.00 -6.85 6.86
C LEU A 202 -9.40 -5.42 7.24
N VAL A 203 -9.19 -4.45 6.35
CA VAL A 203 -9.62 -3.05 6.56
C VAL A 203 -11.14 -2.96 6.65
N ASP A 204 -11.89 -3.65 5.79
CA ASP A 204 -13.36 -3.62 5.83
C ASP A 204 -13.91 -4.22 7.13
N GLY A 205 -13.24 -5.22 7.70
CA GLY A 205 -13.61 -5.78 9.00
C GLY A 205 -13.00 -5.08 10.22
N PHE A 206 -12.13 -4.10 10.03
CA PHE A 206 -11.40 -3.46 11.12
C PHE A 206 -12.32 -2.52 11.92
N LEU A 207 -12.28 -2.66 13.24
CA LEU A 207 -12.96 -1.75 14.18
C LEU A 207 -11.93 -1.04 15.08
N ALA A 208 -11.13 -1.85 15.77
CA ALA A 208 -9.98 -1.43 16.57
C ALA A 208 -9.08 -2.65 16.82
N SER A 209 -7.84 -2.43 17.24
CA SER A 209 -6.83 -3.50 17.43
C SER A 209 -7.25 -4.59 18.41
N ASN A 210 -8.12 -4.29 19.38
CA ASN A 210 -8.59 -5.22 20.40
C ASN A 210 -10.06 -5.62 20.23
N CYS A 211 -10.66 -5.32 19.07
CA CYS A 211 -12.05 -5.64 18.80
C CYS A 211 -12.17 -6.83 17.83
N PRO A 212 -13.18 -7.68 17.98
CA PRO A 212 -13.47 -8.72 17.00
C PRO A 212 -13.71 -8.14 15.61
N PHE A 213 -13.36 -8.91 14.58
CA PHE A 213 -13.65 -8.55 13.19
C PHE A 213 -15.14 -8.29 13.00
N ARG A 214 -15.46 -7.18 12.32
CA ARG A 214 -16.83 -6.74 12.11
C ARG A 214 -17.64 -7.79 11.35
N SER A 215 -18.74 -8.27 11.95
CA SER A 215 -19.56 -9.35 11.40
C SER A 215 -20.34 -8.98 10.12
N ASN A 216 -20.58 -7.69 9.88
CA ASN A 216 -21.28 -7.17 8.70
C ASN A 216 -20.34 -6.53 7.66
N ALA A 217 -19.07 -6.93 7.63
CA ALA A 217 -18.15 -6.59 6.55
C ALA A 217 -18.81 -6.88 5.17
N LYS A 218 -18.83 -5.86 4.31
CA LYS A 218 -19.59 -5.85 3.05
C LYS A 218 -18.72 -6.22 1.85
N ARG A 219 -17.39 -6.29 2.00
CA ARG A 219 -16.50 -6.69 0.91
C ARG A 219 -16.88 -8.09 0.42
N SER A 220 -16.96 -8.24 -0.89
CA SER A 220 -17.41 -9.46 -1.54
C SER A 220 -16.53 -10.65 -1.16
N LEU A 221 -17.09 -11.57 -0.37
CA LEU A 221 -16.48 -12.86 -0.08
C LEU A 221 -16.22 -13.64 -1.38
N VAL A 222 -16.99 -13.39 -2.45
CA VAL A 222 -16.77 -14.01 -3.76
C VAL A 222 -15.44 -13.56 -4.38
N LYS A 223 -15.08 -12.28 -4.27
CA LYS A 223 -13.81 -11.76 -4.79
C LYS A 223 -12.61 -12.28 -3.97
N LEU A 224 -12.77 -12.34 -2.65
CA LEU A 224 -11.80 -12.98 -1.77
C LEU A 224 -11.66 -14.49 -2.09
N LEU A 225 -12.75 -15.17 -2.41
CA LEU A 225 -12.72 -16.59 -2.79
C LEU A 225 -12.13 -16.82 -4.19
N SER A 226 -12.30 -15.90 -5.14
CA SER A 226 -11.74 -16.03 -6.49
C SER A 226 -10.25 -15.70 -6.52
N GLU A 227 -9.81 -14.68 -5.77
CA GLU A 227 -8.44 -14.19 -5.81
C GLU A 227 -7.56 -14.78 -4.68
N GLN A 228 -8.17 -15.26 -3.59
CA GLN A 228 -7.48 -15.75 -2.39
C GLN A 228 -7.99 -17.12 -1.91
N ARG A 229 -8.48 -17.99 -2.80
CA ARG A 229 -9.06 -19.31 -2.44
C ARG A 229 -8.17 -20.16 -1.51
N GLY A 230 -6.86 -20.13 -1.73
CA GLY A 230 -5.87 -20.86 -0.92
C GLY A 230 -5.75 -20.33 0.51
N ASN A 231 -6.06 -19.05 0.72
CA ASN A 231 -5.96 -18.32 1.99
C ASN A 231 -7.26 -18.40 2.83
N VAL A 232 -8.39 -18.71 2.20
CA VAL A 232 -9.69 -18.81 2.88
C VAL A 232 -9.82 -20.17 3.60
N LYS A 233 -10.35 -20.19 4.83
CA LYS A 233 -10.58 -21.45 5.57
C LYS A 233 -11.48 -22.39 4.75
N GLN A 234 -11.17 -23.68 4.77
CA GLN A 234 -11.88 -24.71 3.99
C GLN A 234 -13.40 -24.74 4.21
N LEU A 235 -13.86 -24.37 5.41
CA LEU A 235 -15.28 -24.24 5.72
C LEU A 235 -16.01 -23.25 4.80
N TYR A 236 -15.36 -22.16 4.40
CA TYR A 236 -15.99 -21.13 3.56
C TYR A 236 -15.84 -21.43 2.07
N THR A 237 -14.74 -22.09 1.65
CA THR A 237 -14.59 -22.54 0.26
C THR A 237 -15.58 -23.66 -0.06
N SER A 238 -15.79 -24.61 0.87
CA SER A 238 -16.78 -25.69 0.72
C SER A 238 -18.22 -25.18 0.71
N LYS A 239 -18.58 -24.23 1.60
CA LYS A 239 -19.90 -23.58 1.58
C LYS A 239 -20.13 -22.78 0.30
N ALA A 240 -19.13 -22.06 -0.20
CA ALA A 240 -19.23 -21.33 -1.47
C ALA A 240 -19.40 -22.27 -2.66
N GLN A 241 -18.64 -23.37 -2.74
CA GLN A 241 -18.83 -24.40 -3.77
C GLN A 241 -20.22 -25.04 -3.70
N ALA A 242 -20.70 -25.36 -2.49
CA ALA A 242 -22.04 -25.91 -2.29
C ALA A 242 -23.14 -24.93 -2.72
N LEU A 243 -22.94 -23.63 -2.52
CA LEU A 243 -23.84 -22.58 -2.99
C LEU A 243 -23.75 -22.38 -4.51
N SER A 244 -22.55 -22.31 -5.09
CA SER A 244 -22.35 -22.24 -6.55
C SER A 244 -22.99 -23.43 -7.28
N LEU A 245 -22.80 -24.65 -6.76
CA LEU A 245 -23.45 -25.86 -7.31
C LEU A 245 -24.98 -25.83 -7.18
N LYS A 246 -25.52 -25.21 -6.12
CA LYS A 246 -26.97 -24.98 -5.96
C LYS A 246 -27.49 -23.93 -6.94
N PHE A 247 -26.74 -22.84 -7.15
CA PHE A 247 -27.08 -21.79 -8.12
C PHE A 247 -27.04 -22.31 -9.57
N GLU A 248 -26.03 -23.12 -9.92
CA GLU A 248 -25.94 -23.80 -11.23
C GLU A 248 -27.10 -24.78 -11.44
N ARG A 249 -27.48 -25.54 -10.42
CA ARG A 249 -28.66 -26.43 -10.48
C ARG A 249 -29.99 -25.69 -10.60
N GLN A 250 -30.06 -24.42 -10.20
CA GLN A 250 -31.29 -23.63 -10.18
C GLN A 250 -31.34 -22.54 -11.26
N GLY A 251 -30.31 -22.40 -12.10
CA GLY A 251 -30.28 -21.42 -13.20
C GLY A 251 -30.26 -19.96 -12.76
N LEU A 252 -29.82 -19.66 -11.53
CA LEU A 252 -29.82 -18.31 -10.94
C LEU A 252 -28.39 -17.75 -10.84
N ALA A 253 -28.19 -16.50 -11.25
CA ALA A 253 -26.90 -15.80 -11.14
C ALA A 253 -26.53 -15.51 -9.66
N PRO A 254 -25.25 -15.63 -9.27
CA PRO A 254 -24.86 -15.50 -7.87
C PRO A 254 -24.95 -14.04 -7.40
N THR A 255 -25.88 -13.74 -6.51
CA THR A 255 -25.96 -12.45 -5.81
C THR A 255 -24.84 -12.35 -4.76
N GLY A 256 -24.03 -11.29 -4.85
CA GLY A 256 -22.70 -11.14 -4.24
C GLY A 256 -22.59 -10.95 -2.71
N CYS A 257 -23.56 -11.41 -1.92
CA CYS A 257 -23.48 -11.36 -0.46
C CYS A 257 -23.76 -12.75 0.13
N LEU A 258 -22.69 -13.41 0.61
CA LEU A 258 -22.82 -14.63 1.40
C LEU A 258 -23.08 -14.26 2.88
N PRO A 259 -24.13 -14.79 3.52
CA PRO A 259 -24.43 -14.49 4.92
C PRO A 259 -23.41 -15.10 5.88
N SER A 260 -23.18 -14.41 7.00
CA SER A 260 -22.32 -14.86 8.10
C SER A 260 -22.97 -16.03 8.88
N PRO A 261 -22.21 -17.05 9.33
CA PRO A 261 -22.81 -18.28 9.89
C PRO A 261 -23.24 -18.20 11.37
N SER A 262 -23.25 -17.03 12.01
CA SER A 262 -23.56 -16.92 13.44
C SER A 262 -25.08 -16.88 13.71
N SER A 263 -25.81 -17.86 13.18
CA SER A 263 -27.22 -18.12 13.52
C SER A 263 -27.54 -19.61 13.34
N SER A 264 -27.00 -20.42 14.25
CA SER A 264 -27.52 -21.73 14.63
C SER A 264 -26.79 -22.19 15.88
#